data_AF-A0A9P4YBK6-F1
#
_entry.id   AF-A0A9P4YBK6-F1
#
_cell.length_a   1.000
_cell.length_b   1.000
_cell.length_c   1.000
_cell.angle_alpha   90.00
_cell.angle_beta   90.00
_cell.angle_gamma   90.00
#
_symmetry.space_group_name_H-M   'P 1'
#
loop_
_entity.id
_entity.type
_entity.pdbx_description
1 polymer ?
#
loop_
_entity_poly.entity_id
_entity_poly.type
_entity_poly.pdbx_seq_one_letter_code
_entity_poly.pdbx_strand_id
1 'polypeptide(L)'
;LQFGMYLFFPIAFMGYFGTNLDERFAVPDFWPKPDEANKVPTERDEIKAELERLRARRLYIRDRRLAEEARRQAENPAPMQDQEE
;
A
#
# COMPACT_ATOMS: atom_id res chain seq x y z
N LEU A 1 52.18 -2.80 0.06
CA LEU A 1 51.09 -3.82 0.10
C LEU A 1 49.69 -3.23 0.08
N GLN A 2 49.46 -2.09 0.74
CA GLN A 2 48.12 -1.50 0.95
C GLN A 2 47.38 -1.15 -0.35
N PHE A 3 48.07 -0.60 -1.35
CA PHE A 3 47.48 -0.27 -2.66
C PHE A 3 46.98 -1.51 -3.43
N GLY A 4 47.80 -2.58 -3.49
CA GLY A 4 47.42 -3.82 -4.17
C GLY A 4 46.21 -4.49 -3.53
N MET A 5 46.14 -4.49 -2.19
CA MET A 5 44.98 -4.99 -1.45
C MET A 5 43.69 -4.28 -1.86
N TYR A 6 43.68 -2.94 -1.95
CA TYR A 6 42.48 -2.20 -2.32
C TYR A 6 42.09 -2.33 -3.80
N LEU A 7 43.01 -2.71 -4.68
CA LEU A 7 42.70 -2.98 -6.07
C LEU A 7 42.18 -4.42 -6.27
N PHE A 8 42.90 -5.40 -5.71
CA PHE A 8 42.56 -6.82 -5.89
C PHE A 8 41.36 -7.26 -5.07
N PHE A 9 41.13 -6.69 -3.89
CA PHE A 9 39.99 -7.02 -3.03
C PHE A 9 38.63 -6.80 -3.73
N PRO A 10 38.29 -5.61 -4.27
CA PRO A 10 37.00 -5.41 -4.92
C PRO A 10 36.87 -6.20 -6.23
N ILE A 11 37.95 -6.40 -6.99
CA ILE A 11 37.92 -7.19 -8.23
C ILE A 11 37.66 -8.67 -7.93
N ALA A 12 38.33 -9.24 -6.94
CA ALA A 12 38.12 -10.61 -6.50
C ALA A 12 36.72 -10.81 -5.88
N PHE A 13 36.27 -9.84 -5.08
CA PHE A 13 34.92 -9.86 -4.49
C PHE A 13 33.83 -9.82 -5.56
N MET A 14 33.99 -8.96 -6.57
CA MET A 14 33.09 -8.89 -7.73
C MET A 14 33.13 -10.18 -8.58
N GLY A 15 34.30 -10.79 -8.77
CA GLY A 15 34.39 -12.07 -9.50
C GLY A 15 33.72 -13.24 -8.76
N TYR A 16 33.88 -13.28 -7.43
CA TYR A 16 33.33 -14.34 -6.59
C TYR A 16 31.82 -14.23 -6.41
N PHE A 17 31.30 -13.03 -6.12
CA PHE A 17 29.87 -12.84 -5.91
C PHE A 17 29.11 -12.48 -7.20
N GLY A 18 29.71 -11.75 -8.15
CA GLY A 18 29.02 -11.19 -9.31
C GLY A 18 28.61 -12.18 -10.39
N THR A 19 29.17 -13.41 -10.40
CA THR A 19 28.86 -14.42 -11.42
C THR A 19 27.77 -15.42 -11.02
N ASN A 20 27.38 -15.45 -9.74
CA ASN A 20 26.42 -16.41 -9.17
C ASN A 20 25.46 -15.74 -8.17
N LEU A 21 25.05 -14.50 -8.43
CA LEU A 21 24.10 -13.80 -7.57
C LEU A 21 22.73 -14.47 -7.60
N ASP A 22 22.27 -14.89 -8.78
CA ASP A 22 20.92 -15.41 -8.97
C ASP A 22 20.71 -16.71 -8.19
N GLU A 23 21.63 -17.67 -8.28
CA GLU A 23 21.53 -18.94 -7.51
C GLU A 23 21.75 -18.75 -6.00
N ARG A 24 22.60 -17.79 -5.59
CA ARG A 24 22.92 -17.58 -4.16
C ARG A 24 21.91 -16.71 -3.41
N PHE A 25 21.17 -15.87 -4.12
CA PHE A 25 20.16 -14.98 -3.55
C PHE A 25 18.73 -15.29 -4.01
N ALA A 26 18.52 -16.34 -4.83
CA ALA A 26 17.19 -16.87 -5.10
C ALA A 26 16.60 -17.43 -3.80
N VAL A 27 15.64 -16.69 -3.25
CA VAL A 27 14.82 -17.18 -2.14
C VAL A 27 13.68 -18.00 -2.75
N PRO A 28 13.57 -19.30 -2.42
CA PRO A 28 12.42 -20.11 -2.83
C PRO A 28 11.14 -19.47 -2.30
N ASP A 29 10.10 -19.40 -3.13
CA ASP A 29 8.81 -18.79 -2.77
C ASP A 29 8.89 -17.32 -2.30
N PHE A 30 9.85 -16.53 -2.82
CA PHE A 30 9.97 -15.10 -2.49
C PHE A 30 8.67 -14.32 -2.76
N TRP A 31 8.00 -14.62 -3.88
CA TRP A 31 6.74 -13.98 -4.23
C TRP A 31 5.56 -14.79 -3.70
N PRO A 32 4.54 -14.14 -3.12
CA PRO A 32 3.32 -14.83 -2.71
C PRO A 32 2.73 -15.56 -3.91
N LYS A 33 2.20 -16.75 -3.66
CA LYS A 33 1.70 -17.61 -4.72
C LYS A 33 0.55 -16.91 -5.44
N PRO A 34 0.33 -17.15 -6.74
CA PRO A 34 -0.78 -16.54 -7.47
C PRO A 34 -2.15 -16.81 -6.84
N ASP A 35 -2.29 -17.92 -6.11
CA ASP A 35 -3.51 -18.27 -5.36
C ASP A 35 -3.72 -17.42 -4.10
N GLU A 36 -2.64 -16.87 -3.53
CA GLU A 36 -2.66 -15.97 -2.37
C GLU A 36 -2.81 -14.50 -2.80
N ALA A 37 -2.64 -14.21 -4.09
CA ALA A 37 -2.83 -12.87 -4.64
C ALA A 37 -4.32 -12.57 -4.83
N ASN A 38 -4.71 -11.32 -4.59
CA ASN A 38 -6.05 -10.85 -4.90
C ASN A 38 -6.32 -10.99 -6.41
N LYS A 39 -7.33 -11.79 -6.77
CA LYS A 39 -7.77 -11.96 -8.16
C LYS A 39 -8.58 -10.73 -8.56
N VAL A 40 -8.03 -9.89 -9.43
CA VAL A 40 -8.75 -8.75 -9.99
C VAL A 40 -9.67 -9.26 -11.09
N PRO A 41 -10.96 -8.83 -11.14
CA PRO A 41 -11.84 -9.19 -12.23
C PRO A 41 -11.27 -8.73 -13.58
N THR A 42 -11.22 -9.63 -14.56
CA THR A 42 -10.70 -9.32 -15.91
C THR A 42 -11.82 -9.07 -16.91
N GLU A 43 -13.02 -9.59 -16.66
CA GLU A 43 -14.17 -9.44 -17.55
C GLU A 43 -14.85 -8.08 -17.34
N ARG A 44 -15.26 -7.45 -18.45
CA ARG A 44 -15.83 -6.09 -18.43
C ARG A 44 -17.05 -5.96 -17.51
N ASP A 45 -17.92 -6.97 -17.54
CA ASP A 45 -19.18 -6.92 -16.80
C ASP A 45 -18.95 -7.16 -15.29
N GLU A 46 -17.98 -8.01 -14.92
CA GLU A 46 -17.53 -8.19 -13.53
C GLU A 46 -16.88 -6.92 -12.97
N ILE A 47 -16.05 -6.24 -13.77
CA ILE A 47 -15.43 -4.96 -13.39
C ILE A 47 -16.50 -3.91 -13.08
N LYS A 48 -17.55 -3.82 -13.90
CA LYS A 48 -18.65 -2.88 -13.67
C LYS A 48 -19.40 -3.20 -12.38
N ALA A 49 -19.72 -4.47 -12.15
CA ALA A 49 -20.41 -4.90 -10.95
C ALA A 49 -19.59 -4.60 -9.67
N GLU A 50 -18.29 -4.91 -9.67
CA GLU A 50 -17.42 -4.61 -8.52
C GLU A 50 -17.25 -3.10 -8.32
N LEU A 51 -17.18 -2.31 -9.41
CA LEU A 51 -17.11 -0.86 -9.34
C LEU A 51 -18.38 -0.25 -8.73
N GLU A 52 -19.56 -0.74 -9.10
CA GLU A 52 -20.84 -0.34 -8.51
C GLU A 52 -20.90 -0.71 -7.01
N ARG A 53 -20.46 -1.92 -6.64
CA ARG A 53 -20.34 -2.36 -5.24
C ARG A 53 -19.45 -1.41 -4.43
N LEU A 54 -18.29 -1.05 -4.96
CA LEU A 54 -17.36 -0.12 -4.32
C LEU A 54 -17.93 1.29 -4.18
N ARG A 55 -18.66 1.79 -5.20
CA ARG A 55 -19.33 3.08 -5.15
C ARG A 55 -20.41 3.12 -4.07
N ALA A 56 -21.27 2.10 -4.02
CA ALA A 56 -22.30 1.98 -3.00
C ALA A 56 -21.70 1.94 -1.58
N ARG A 57 -20.63 1.16 -1.38
CA ARG A 57 -19.92 1.09 -0.10
C ARG A 57 -19.34 2.44 0.32
N ARG A 58 -18.76 3.20 -0.62
CA ARG A 58 -18.22 4.54 -0.35
C ARG A 58 -19.31 5.53 0.05
N LEU A 59 -20.44 5.54 -0.67
CA LEU A 59 -21.59 6.40 -0.35
C LEU A 59 -22.14 6.09 1.04
N TYR A 60 -22.36 4.81 1.35
CA TYR A 60 -22.83 4.39 2.67
C TYR A 60 -21.93 4.86 3.82
N ILE A 61 -20.61 4.68 3.69
CA ILE A 61 -19.66 5.14 4.72
C ILE A 61 -19.70 6.66 4.86
N ARG A 62 -19.81 7.40 3.75
CA ARG A 62 -19.92 8.86 3.77
C ARG A 62 -21.19 9.30 4.49
N ASP A 63 -22.33 8.73 4.16
CA ASP A 63 -23.62 9.10 4.74
C ASP A 63 -23.64 8.79 6.24
N ARG A 64 -23.07 7.65 6.65
CA ARG A 64 -22.93 7.31 8.06
C ARG A 64 -22.08 8.33 8.81
N ARG A 65 -20.95 8.77 8.23
CA ARG A 65 -20.08 9.79 8.83
C ARG A 65 -20.81 11.12 8.98
N LEU A 66 -21.51 11.57 7.93
CA LEU A 66 -22.27 12.83 7.96
C LEU A 66 -23.41 12.77 8.98
N ALA A 67 -24.10 11.65 9.10
CA ALA A 67 -25.14 11.45 10.11
C ALA A 67 -24.57 11.48 11.54
N GLU A 68 -23.42 10.85 11.77
CA GLU A 68 -22.71 10.91 13.06
C GLU A 68 -22.24 12.34 13.39
N GLU A 69 -21.68 13.07 12.42
CA GLU A 69 -21.27 14.48 12.58
C GLU A 69 -22.47 15.38 12.89
N ALA A 70 -23.59 15.23 12.19
CA ALA A 70 -24.81 15.99 12.44
C ALA A 70 -25.40 15.72 13.83
N ARG A 71 -25.41 14.45 14.27
CA ARG A 71 -25.84 14.09 15.64
C ARG A 71 -24.94 14.72 16.70
N ARG A 72 -23.61 14.66 16.51
CA ARG A 72 -22.65 15.28 17.42
C ARG A 72 -22.80 16.81 17.49
N GLN A 73 -23.08 17.47 16.36
CA GLN A 73 -23.35 18.91 16.34
C GLN A 73 -24.67 19.27 17.05
N ALA A 74 -25.70 18.43 16.91
CA ALA A 74 -26.97 18.64 17.61
C ALA A 74 -26.87 18.40 19.13
N GLU A 75 -26.05 17.43 19.55
CA GLU A 75 -25.82 17.11 20.97
C GLU A 75 -24.89 18.10 21.68
N ASN A 76 -24.02 18.80 20.94
CA ASN A 76 -23.08 19.76 21.51
C ASN A 76 -23.11 21.09 20.72
N PRO A 77 -24.16 21.92 20.89
CA PRO A 77 -24.20 23.24 20.28
C PRO A 77 -23.02 24.05 20.82
N ALA A 78 -22.10 24.45 19.94
CA ALA A 78 -21.01 25.34 20.31
C ALA A 78 -21.61 26.60 20.98
N PRO A 79 -21.01 27.11 22.08
CA PRO A 79 -21.48 28.35 22.67
C PRO A 79 -21.34 29.43 21.59
N MET A 80 -22.48 30.00 21.19
CA MET A 80 -22.54 31.21 20.39
C MET A 80 -21.70 32.25 21.13
N GLN A 81 -20.52 32.57 20.61
CA GLN A 81 -19.75 33.71 21.10
C GLN A 81 -20.53 34.94 20.65
N ASP A 82 -21.30 35.49 21.58
CA ASP A 82 -21.90 36.80 21.45
C ASP A 82 -20.80 37.78 21.05
N GLN A 83 -20.97 38.37 19.87
CA GLN A 83 -20.20 39.53 19.45
C GLN A 83 -20.66 40.69 20.33
N GLU A 84 -19.95 40.91 21.44
CA GLU A 84 -20.09 42.13 22.25
C GLU A 84 -19.29 43.27 21.60
N GLU A 85 -20.05 44.34 21.29
CA GLU A 85 -19.73 45.77 21.03
C GLU A 85 -18.67 46.19 20.00
#